data_AF-A0A942MPF7-F1
#
_entry.id   AF-A0A942MPF7-F1
#
_cell.length_a   1.000
_cell.length_b   1.000
_cell.length_c   1.000
_cell.angle_alpha   90.00
_cell.angle_beta   90.00
_cell.angle_gamma   90.00
#
_symmetry.space_group_name_H-M   'P 1'
#
loop_
_entity.id
_entity.type
_entity.pdbx_description
1 polymer ?
#
loop_
_entity_poly.entity_id
_entity_poly.type
_entity_poly.pdbx_seq_one_letter_code
_entity_poly.pdbx_strand_id
1 'polypeptide(L)'
;MRKMGLKPIKNTLRLTQKNDLVVEYIRKRVAANDIVFLTGVGKVWPIIRSHTVLNVLHSVIDNAPLIMFYPGTYSGQDLHLFEEISDQNYYRAFKLIER
;
A
#
# COMPACT_ATOMS: atom_id res chain seq x y z
N MET A 1 -13.89 5.04 -21.53
CA MET A 1 -15.05 5.40 -20.66
C MET A 1 -14.95 4.86 -19.22
N ARG A 2 -13.76 4.75 -18.59
CA ARG A 2 -13.58 4.04 -17.28
C ARG A 2 -13.06 4.90 -16.11
N LYS A 3 -12.66 6.16 -16.33
CA LYS A 3 -12.01 7.00 -15.30
C LYS A 3 -12.96 7.79 -14.39
N MET A 4 -14.24 7.93 -14.75
CA MET A 4 -15.18 8.85 -14.06
C MET A 4 -15.59 8.39 -12.66
N GLY A 5 -15.77 7.08 -12.43
CA GLY A 5 -16.23 6.54 -11.14
C GLY A 5 -15.15 6.37 -10.06
N LEU A 6 -13.87 6.34 -10.45
CA LEU A 6 -12.75 6.16 -9.50
C LEU A 6 -12.38 7.46 -8.77
N LYS A 7 -12.56 8.61 -9.45
CA LYS A 7 -12.17 9.93 -8.91
C LYS A 7 -12.98 10.33 -7.66
N PRO A 8 -14.31 10.14 -7.61
CA PRO A 8 -15.10 10.40 -6.41
C PRO A 8 -14.64 9.52 -5.23
N ILE A 9 -14.43 8.22 -5.44
CA ILE A 9 -14.01 7.29 -4.37
C ILE A 9 -12.64 7.69 -3.81
N LYS A 10 -11.68 8.00 -4.68
CA LYS A 10 -10.34 8.47 -4.27
C LYS A 10 -10.42 9.75 -3.45
N ASN A 11 -11.28 10.69 -3.86
CA ASN A 11 -11.48 11.95 -3.15
C ASN A 11 -12.15 11.75 -1.78
N THR A 12 -13.17 10.89 -1.70
CA THR A 12 -13.86 10.57 -0.44
C THR A 12 -12.93 9.90 0.57
N LEU A 13 -12.09 8.97 0.11
CA LEU A 13 -11.09 8.31 0.95
C LEU A 13 -9.90 9.22 1.29
N ARG A 14 -9.79 10.38 0.61
CA ARG A 14 -8.69 11.36 0.75
C ARG A 14 -7.32 10.71 0.56
N LEU A 15 -7.26 9.72 -0.32
CA LEU A 15 -6.03 8.98 -0.60
C LEU A 15 -4.93 9.96 -1.02
N THR A 16 -3.70 9.73 -0.55
CA THR A 16 -2.52 10.60 -0.77
C THR A 16 -2.59 12.01 -0.15
N GLN A 17 -3.58 12.34 0.68
CA GLN A 17 -3.67 13.64 1.36
C GLN A 17 -3.26 13.54 2.83
N LYS A 18 -3.02 14.69 3.48
CA LYS A 18 -2.62 14.80 4.90
C LYS A 18 -3.55 14.08 5.91
N ASN A 19 -4.77 13.74 5.51
CA ASN A 19 -5.79 13.07 6.33
C ASN A 19 -6.36 11.82 5.60
N ASP A 20 -5.48 11.00 5.03
CA ASP A 20 -5.86 9.73 4.38
C ASP A 20 -6.59 8.81 5.38
N LEU A 21 -7.85 8.49 5.09
CA LEU A 21 -8.70 7.75 6.02
C LEU A 21 -8.23 6.31 6.23
N VAL A 22 -7.56 5.71 5.25
CA VAL A 22 -7.02 4.34 5.35
C VAL A 22 -5.82 4.34 6.29
N VAL A 23 -4.94 5.33 6.16
CA VAL A 23 -3.78 5.48 7.03
C VAL A 23 -4.21 5.76 8.46
N GLU A 24 -5.17 6.67 8.65
CA GLU A 24 -5.75 6.97 9.97
C GLU A 24 -6.39 5.73 10.60
N TYR A 25 -7.10 4.94 9.80
CA TYR A 25 -7.71 3.69 10.26
C TYR A 25 -6.67 2.71 10.79
N ILE A 26 -5.55 2.55 10.07
CA ILE A 26 -4.43 1.69 10.45
C ILE A 26 -3.74 2.25 11.70
N ARG A 27 -3.32 3.53 11.69
CA ARG A 27 -2.61 4.16 12.81
C ARG A 27 -3.35 4.02 14.14
N LYS A 28 -4.67 4.20 14.14
CA LYS A 28 -5.49 4.11 15.37
C LYS A 28 -5.60 2.68 15.93
N ARG A 29 -5.14 1.67 15.21
CA ARG A 29 -5.27 0.25 15.56
C ARG A 29 -3.94 -0.48 15.70
N VAL A 30 -2.83 0.20 15.44
CA VAL A 30 -1.48 -0.36 15.57
C VAL A 30 -0.87 0.18 16.86
N ALA A 31 -0.44 -0.73 17.72
CA ALA A 31 0.32 -0.45 18.93
C ALA A 31 1.80 -0.82 18.73
N ALA A 32 2.64 -0.44 19.70
CA ALA A 32 4.04 -0.85 19.72
C ALA A 32 4.13 -2.39 19.79
N ASN A 33 5.06 -2.96 19.02
CA ASN A 33 5.31 -4.40 18.87
C ASN A 33 4.25 -5.20 18.09
N ASP A 34 3.25 -4.55 17.49
CA ASP A 34 2.35 -5.22 16.57
C ASP A 34 3.07 -5.58 15.26
N ILE A 35 2.59 -6.65 14.60
CA ILE A 35 2.93 -6.96 13.21
C ILE A 35 1.72 -6.62 12.35
N VAL A 36 1.92 -5.76 11.36
CA VAL A 36 0.85 -5.35 10.44
C VAL A 36 0.88 -6.22 9.20
N PHE A 37 -0.23 -6.91 8.92
CA PHE A 37 -0.41 -7.64 7.67
C PHE A 37 -1.31 -6.85 6.71
N LEU A 38 -0.75 -6.43 5.57
CA LEU A 38 -1.50 -5.75 4.51
C LEU A 38 -1.86 -6.75 3.41
N THR A 39 -3.13 -7.09 3.31
CA THR A 39 -3.68 -8.06 2.35
C THR A 39 -4.63 -7.38 1.36
N GLY A 40 -5.01 -8.09 0.29
CA GLY A 40 -6.06 -7.62 -0.63
C GLY A 40 -5.64 -6.53 -1.63
N VAL A 41 -4.33 -6.26 -1.75
CA VAL A 41 -3.76 -5.26 -2.67
C VAL A 41 -4.31 -5.37 -4.10
N GLY A 42 -4.31 -6.58 -4.68
CA GLY A 42 -4.82 -6.78 -6.03
C GLY A 42 -6.34 -6.58 -6.16
N LYS A 43 -7.11 -6.82 -5.08
CA LYS A 43 -8.57 -6.69 -5.08
C LYS A 43 -9.03 -5.23 -5.11
N VAL A 44 -8.26 -4.33 -4.51
CA VAL A 44 -8.59 -2.89 -4.42
C VAL A 44 -8.01 -2.08 -5.59
N TRP A 45 -7.15 -2.68 -6.40
CA TRP A 45 -6.63 -2.03 -7.60
C TRP A 45 -7.75 -1.76 -8.62
N PRO A 46 -7.82 -0.59 -9.29
CA PRO A 46 -6.92 0.57 -9.25
C PRO A 46 -7.40 1.72 -8.34
N ILE A 47 -8.32 1.44 -7.41
CA ILE A 47 -8.88 2.44 -6.49
C ILE A 47 -7.80 2.92 -5.52
N ILE A 48 -7.07 2.00 -4.90
CA ILE A 48 -5.92 2.30 -4.04
C ILE A 48 -4.67 1.77 -4.74
N ARG A 49 -3.62 2.61 -4.80
CA ARG A 49 -2.32 2.20 -5.32
C ARG A 49 -1.39 1.85 -4.16
N SER A 50 -0.68 0.75 -4.26
CA SER A 50 0.11 0.19 -3.16
C SER A 50 1.21 1.14 -2.69
N HIS A 51 1.90 1.82 -3.62
CA HIS A 51 2.89 2.83 -3.24
C HIS A 51 2.37 3.93 -2.34
N THR A 52 1.14 4.36 -2.58
CA THR A 52 0.52 5.44 -1.81
C THR A 52 0.39 5.03 -0.36
N VAL A 53 -0.05 3.78 -0.14
CA VAL A 53 -0.21 3.24 1.21
C VAL A 53 1.14 3.03 1.87
N LEU A 54 2.12 2.45 1.15
CA LEU A 54 3.46 2.19 1.69
C LEU A 54 4.21 3.47 2.07
N ASN A 55 4.22 4.47 1.18
CA ASN A 55 4.93 5.74 1.42
C ASN A 55 4.42 6.44 2.68
N VAL A 56 3.09 6.41 2.92
CA VAL A 56 2.51 7.07 4.08
C VAL A 56 2.68 6.22 5.34
N LEU A 57 2.42 4.91 5.27
CA LEU A 57 2.55 4.01 6.42
C LEU A 57 3.97 3.99 6.99
N HIS A 58 5.01 4.04 6.15
CA HIS A 58 6.39 4.07 6.62
C HIS A 58 6.66 5.21 7.63
N SER A 59 6.00 6.36 7.48
CA SER A 59 6.14 7.50 8.39
C SER A 59 5.25 7.43 9.64
N VAL A 60 4.28 6.52 9.67
CA VAL A 60 3.18 6.51 10.65
C VAL A 60 3.24 5.29 11.58
N ILE A 61 3.79 4.18 11.08
CA ILE A 61 3.97 2.91 11.82
C ILE A 61 5.46 2.53 11.88
N ASP A 62 6.31 3.48 12.26
CA ASP A 62 7.77 3.31 12.38
C ASP A 62 8.18 2.22 13.39
N ASN A 63 7.34 1.95 14.38
CA ASN A 63 7.58 1.01 15.48
C ASN A 63 6.91 -0.37 15.29
N ALA A 64 6.33 -0.65 14.13
CA ALA A 64 5.63 -1.91 13.84
C ALA A 64 6.04 -2.47 12.47
N PRO A 65 6.60 -3.70 12.38
CA PRO A 65 6.92 -4.31 11.09
C PRO A 65 5.66 -4.52 10.24
N LEU A 66 5.78 -4.21 8.94
CA LEU A 66 4.74 -4.38 7.94
C LEU A 66 5.07 -5.53 6.99
N ILE A 67 4.15 -6.50 6.87
CA ILE A 67 4.21 -7.58 5.89
C ILE A 67 3.08 -7.36 4.88
N MET A 68 3.44 -7.19 3.62
CA MET A 68 2.47 -6.97 2.55
C MET A 68 2.36 -8.20 1.63
N PHE A 69 1.14 -8.67 1.44
CA PHE A 69 0.82 -9.72 0.47
C PHE A 69 0.56 -9.08 -0.89
N TYR A 70 1.60 -9.08 -1.72
CA TYR A 70 1.60 -8.40 -2.99
C TYR A 70 1.43 -9.40 -4.16
N PRO A 71 0.36 -9.31 -4.97
CA PRO A 71 0.13 -10.24 -6.07
C PRO A 71 0.95 -9.79 -7.29
N GLY A 72 2.25 -10.10 -7.26
CA GLY A 72 3.20 -9.69 -8.28
C GLY A 72 4.63 -9.93 -7.84
N THR A 73 5.56 -9.18 -8.40
CA THR A 73 6.99 -9.32 -8.08
C THR A 73 7.56 -8.06 -7.45
N TYR A 74 8.57 -8.27 -6.61
CA TYR A 74 9.47 -7.23 -6.13
C TYR A 74 10.82 -7.45 -6.78
N SER A 75 11.33 -6.45 -7.49
CA SER A 75 12.62 -6.53 -8.20
C SER A 75 13.83 -6.39 -7.26
N GLY A 76 13.60 -6.00 -6.00
CA GLY A 76 14.64 -5.49 -5.10
C GLY A 76 14.69 -3.96 -5.05
N GLN A 77 13.97 -3.30 -5.97
CA GLN A 77 13.86 -1.84 -6.01
C GLN A 77 12.39 -1.41 -6.08
N ASP A 78 11.64 -1.94 -7.05
CA ASP A 78 10.26 -1.58 -7.35
C ASP A 78 9.31 -2.79 -7.36
N LEU A 79 8.02 -2.49 -7.34
CA LEU A 79 6.94 -3.46 -7.30
C LEU A 79 6.22 -3.53 -8.65
N HIS A 80 5.99 -4.75 -9.15
CA HIS A 80 5.24 -5.02 -10.38
C HIS A 80 3.95 -5.78 -10.06
N LEU A 81 2.83 -5.06 -10.02
CA LEU A 81 1.52 -5.66 -9.76
C LEU A 81 1.10 -6.54 -10.94
N PHE A 82 0.68 -7.77 -10.66
CA PHE A 82 0.34 -8.77 -11.66
C PHE A 82 1.43 -9.02 -12.71
N GLU A 83 2.70 -8.75 -12.36
CA GLU A 83 3.88 -8.89 -13.25
C GLU A 83 3.91 -7.92 -14.45
N GLU A 84 2.87 -7.11 -14.64
CA GLU A 84 2.73 -6.21 -15.80
C GLU A 84 2.80 -4.74 -15.41
N ILE A 85 2.29 -4.38 -14.22
CA ILE A 85 2.06 -2.98 -13.84
C ILE A 85 3.15 -2.55 -12.87
N SER A 86 4.18 -1.86 -13.36
CA SER A 86 5.24 -1.29 -12.53
C SER A 86 4.76 -0.01 -11.82
N ASP A 87 5.09 0.09 -10.54
CA ASP A 87 4.89 1.29 -9.74
C ASP A 87 6.06 2.30 -9.89
N GLN A 88 7.24 1.85 -10.39
CA GLN A 88 8.49 2.62 -10.52
C GLN A 88 8.96 3.37 -9.25
N ASN A 89 8.36 3.09 -8.10
CA ASN A 89 8.71 3.69 -6.83
C ASN A 89 9.69 2.77 -6.07
N TYR A 90 10.67 3.39 -5.41
CA TYR A 90 11.64 2.68 -4.59
C TYR A 90 11.08 2.36 -3.21
N TYR A 91 11.17 1.09 -2.80
CA TYR A 91 10.79 0.63 -1.47
C TYR A 91 11.96 0.01 -0.74
N ARG A 92 12.14 0.37 0.52
CA ARG A 92 13.06 -0.35 1.40
C ARG A 92 12.38 -1.59 1.96
N ALA A 93 12.36 -2.66 1.16
CA ALA A 93 11.78 -3.93 1.52
C ALA A 93 12.68 -5.09 1.11
N PHE A 94 12.38 -6.29 1.62
CA PHE A 94 12.95 -7.56 1.18
C PHE A 94 11.83 -8.59 1.02
N LYS A 95 12.08 -9.61 0.20
CA LYS A 95 11.13 -10.73 0.05
C LYS A 95 11.20 -11.59 1.30
N LEU A 96 10.05 -11.83 1.93
CA LEU A 96 9.99 -12.70 3.10
C LEU A 96 10.19 -14.18 2.75
N ILE A 97 9.79 -14.58 1.54
CA ILE A 97 9.91 -15.95 1.03
C ILE A 97 10.48 -15.85 -0.39
N GLU A 98 11.51 -16.64 -0.67
CA GLU A 98 12.01 -16.83 -2.05
C GLU A 98 11.05 -17.72 -2.82
N ARG A 99 10.76 -17.35 -4.08
CA ARG A 99 9.89 -18.12 -4.97
C ARG A 99 10.68 -19.19 -5.70
#